data_AF-A0A7J4SCH1-F1
#
_entry.id   AF-A0A7J4SCH1-F1
#
_cell.length_a   1.000
_cell.length_b   1.000
_cell.length_c   1.000
_cell.angle_alpha   90.00
_cell.angle_beta   90.00
_cell.angle_gamma   90.00
#
_symmetry.space_group_name_H-M   'P 1'
#
loop_
_entity.id
_entity.type
_entity.pdbx_description
1 polymer ?
#
loop_
_entity_poly.entity_id
_entity_poly.type
_entity_poly.pdbx_seq_one_letter_code
_entity_poly.pdbx_strand_id
1 'polypeptide(L)'
;MEPETIGIVGMLLITLGLLYVIMRMRSKNMEENSALNQPIVAGEDEIGGAAIDPSQFDEPDEATLDMLGEMLEEAAEAQGMIYKE
;
A
#
# COMPACT_ATOMS: atom_id res chain seq x y z
N MET A 1 17.60 -55.55 0.73
CA MET A 1 17.68 -54.18 0.19
C MET A 1 19.07 -53.67 0.48
N GLU A 2 19.72 -53.07 -0.52
CA GLU A 2 21.02 -52.43 -0.33
C GLU A 2 20.91 -51.31 0.72
N PRO A 3 21.97 -51.08 1.53
CA PRO A 3 21.95 -50.07 2.59
C PRO A 3 21.66 -48.66 2.04
N GLU A 4 22.11 -48.39 0.82
CA GLU A 4 21.86 -47.14 0.10
C GLU A 4 20.37 -46.94 -0.18
N THR A 5 19.67 -47.98 -0.61
CA THR A 5 18.22 -47.94 -0.87
C THR A 5 17.44 -47.68 0.40
N ILE A 6 17.85 -48.28 1.53
CA ILE A 6 17.22 -48.05 2.84
C ILE A 6 17.43 -46.60 3.28
N GLY A 7 18.61 -46.04 3.07
CA GLY A 7 18.90 -44.63 3.35
C GLY A 7 18.03 -43.67 2.54
N ILE A 8 17.89 -43.91 1.23
CA ILE A 8 17.06 -43.09 0.34
C ILE A 8 15.59 -43.15 0.75
N VAL A 9 15.06 -44.35 1.01
CA VAL A 9 13.66 -44.53 1.44
C VAL A 9 13.42 -43.86 2.79
N GLY A 10 14.36 -44.00 3.74
CA GLY A 10 14.27 -43.33 5.04
C GLY A 10 14.26 -41.81 4.91
N MET A 11 15.14 -41.25 4.07
CA MET A 11 15.20 -39.81 3.83
C MET A 11 13.90 -39.30 3.20
N LEU A 12 13.35 -40.01 2.21
CA LEU A 12 12.07 -39.67 1.59
C LEU A 12 10.91 -39.64 2.59
N LEU A 13 10.83 -40.62 3.49
CA LEU A 13 9.79 -40.67 4.52
C LEU A 13 9.91 -39.49 5.50
N ILE A 14 11.12 -39.13 5.90
CA ILE A 14 11.36 -37.98 6.78
C ILE A 14 10.97 -36.68 6.06
N THR A 15 11.37 -36.50 4.80
CA THR A 15 11.02 -35.31 4.01
C THR A 15 9.50 -35.17 3.85
N LEU A 16 8.80 -36.25 3.51
CA LEU A 16 7.34 -36.24 3.39
C LEU A 16 6.65 -35.95 4.74
N GLY A 17 7.17 -36.50 5.84
CA GLY A 17 6.67 -36.21 7.19
C GLY A 17 6.82 -34.74 7.56
N LEU A 18 7.98 -34.14 7.25
CA LEU A 18 8.23 -32.71 7.48
C LEU A 18 7.30 -31.83 6.64
N LEU A 19 7.12 -32.15 5.35
CA LEU A 19 6.21 -31.43 4.48
C LEU A 19 4.77 -31.46 5.00
N TYR A 20 4.30 -32.61 5.48
CA TYR A 20 2.97 -32.74 6.07
C TYR A 20 2.81 -31.85 7.32
N VAL A 21 3.80 -31.82 8.21
CA VAL A 21 3.78 -30.97 9.41
C VAL A 21 3.77 -29.49 9.03
N ILE A 22 4.60 -29.07 8.06
CA ILE A 22 4.63 -27.70 7.57
C ILE A 22 3.27 -27.30 6.97
N MET A 23 2.67 -28.15 6.13
CA MET A 23 1.35 -27.87 5.55
C MET A 23 0.26 -27.70 6.61
N ARG A 24 0.29 -28.53 7.67
CA ARG A 24 -0.65 -28.43 8.80
C ARG A 24 -0.47 -27.17 9.64
N MET A 25 0.76 -26.66 9.78
CA MET A 25 1.01 -25.39 10.47
C MET A 25 0.65 -24.20 9.58
N ARG A 26 0.90 -24.30 8.27
CA ARG A 26 0.58 -23.26 7.30
C ARG A 26 -0.90 -22.89 7.30
N SER A 27 -1.81 -23.87 7.40
CA SER A 27 -3.26 -23.57 7.41
C SER A 27 -3.65 -22.67 8.58
N LYS A 28 -3.09 -22.92 9.77
CA LYS A 28 -3.34 -22.11 10.98
C LYS A 28 -2.77 -20.69 10.83
N ASN A 29 -1.56 -20.58 10.31
CA ASN A 29 -0.91 -19.27 10.13
C ASN A 29 -1.55 -18.46 9.01
N MET A 30 -2.11 -19.12 7.99
CA MET A 30 -2.83 -18.45 6.90
C MET A 30 -4.14 -17.84 7.39
N GLU A 31 -4.88 -18.51 8.28
CA GLU A 31 -6.10 -17.95 8.88
C GLU A 31 -5.78 -16.69 9.70
N GLU A 32 -4.76 -16.74 10.57
CA GLU A 32 -4.33 -15.61 11.40
C GLU A 32 -3.79 -14.44 10.57
N ASN A 33 -2.99 -14.72 9.53
CA ASN A 33 -2.46 -13.67 8.65
C ASN A 33 -3.47 -13.18 7.62
N SER A 34 -4.50 -13.96 7.29
CA SER A 34 -5.53 -13.51 6.34
C SER A 34 -6.31 -12.31 6.88
N ALA A 35 -6.50 -12.20 8.20
CA ALA A 35 -7.14 -11.06 8.85
C ALA A 35 -6.24 -9.81 8.85
N LEU A 36 -4.93 -9.98 9.02
CA LEU A 36 -3.95 -8.88 9.04
C LEU A 36 -3.54 -8.40 7.64
N ASN A 37 -3.61 -9.28 6.64
CA ASN A 37 -3.28 -8.98 5.24
C ASN A 37 -4.51 -8.75 4.37
N GLN A 38 -5.69 -8.51 4.96
CA GLN A 38 -6.83 -8.06 4.15
C GLN A 38 -6.45 -6.71 3.53
N PRO A 39 -6.74 -6.50 2.23
CA PRO A 39 -6.53 -5.20 1.63
C PRO A 39 -7.37 -4.18 2.40
N ILE A 40 -6.74 -3.10 2.85
CA ILE A 40 -7.44 -2.00 3.53
C ILE A 40 -8.47 -1.46 2.54
N VAL A 41 -9.75 -1.74 2.78
CA VAL A 41 -10.85 -1.24 1.95
C VAL A 41 -11.08 0.21 2.35
N ALA A 42 -10.92 1.13 1.39
CA ALA A 42 -11.21 2.54 1.60
C ALA A 42 -12.67 2.70 2.07
N GLY A 43 -12.88 3.25 3.27
CA GLY A 43 -14.18 3.43 3.91
C GLY A 43 -14.42 2.60 5.19
N GLU A 44 -13.54 1.65 5.53
CA GLU A 44 -13.55 0.98 6.86
C GLU A 44 -12.73 1.73 7.92
N ASP A 45 -12.00 2.77 7.51
CA ASP A 45 -11.25 3.63 8.44
C ASP A 45 -12.21 4.63 9.11
N GLU A 46 -12.18 4.72 10.45
CA GLU A 46 -13.00 5.67 11.22
C GLU A 46 -12.59 7.14 10.99
N ILE A 47 -11.45 7.36 10.32
CA ILE A 47 -11.03 8.69 9.88
C ILE A 47 -11.96 9.12 8.75
N GLY A 48 -13.08 9.73 9.15
CA GLY A 48 -14.06 10.30 8.25
C GLY A 48 -13.36 11.16 7.21
N GLY A 49 -13.58 10.86 5.94
CA GLY A 49 -12.95 11.51 4.77
C GLY A 49 -13.31 12.97 4.58
N ALA A 50 -13.58 13.71 5.66
CA ALA A 50 -13.65 15.15 5.67
C ALA A 50 -12.25 15.74 5.66
N ALA A 51 -12.11 16.91 5.03
CA ALA A 51 -10.93 17.71 5.19
C ALA A 51 -10.74 18.08 6.67
N ILE A 52 -9.50 17.97 7.16
CA ILE A 52 -9.13 18.36 8.54
C ILE A 52 -9.53 19.82 8.80
N ASP A 53 -9.41 20.65 7.77
CA ASP A 53 -9.88 22.02 7.78
C ASP A 53 -10.75 22.29 6.53
N PRO A 54 -12.09 22.28 6.65
CA PRO A 54 -12.97 22.58 5.52
C PRO A 54 -12.81 24.00 4.96
N SER A 55 -12.33 24.96 5.77
CA SER A 55 -12.23 26.36 5.36
C SER A 55 -11.11 26.64 4.36
N GLN A 56 -10.17 25.71 4.18
CA GLN A 56 -9.13 25.82 3.15
C GLN A 56 -9.69 25.81 1.71
N PHE A 57 -10.96 25.40 1.54
CA PHE A 57 -11.67 25.40 0.27
C PHE A 57 -12.57 26.62 0.09
N ASP A 58 -12.64 27.51 1.09
CA ASP A 58 -13.32 28.79 0.95
C ASP A 58 -12.55 29.68 -0.04
N GLU A 59 -13.25 30.67 -0.60
CA GLU A 59 -12.67 31.58 -1.56
C GLU A 59 -11.51 32.38 -0.92
N PRO A 60 -10.31 32.42 -1.54
CA PRO A 60 -9.19 33.22 -1.05
C PRO A 60 -9.54 34.71 -1.00
N ASP A 61 -8.89 35.45 -0.10
CA ASP A 61 -9.01 36.91 -0.07
C ASP A 61 -8.35 37.57 -1.30
N GLU A 62 -8.73 38.83 -1.59
CA GLU A 62 -8.21 39.54 -2.76
C GLU A 62 -6.67 39.66 -2.76
N ALA A 63 -6.05 39.84 -1.59
CA ALA A 63 -4.60 39.91 -1.49
C ALA A 63 -3.92 38.59 -1.89
N THR A 64 -4.54 37.46 -1.56
CA THR A 64 -4.07 36.14 -1.97
C THR A 64 -4.30 35.93 -3.47
N LEU A 65 -5.43 36.40 -4.01
CA LEU A 65 -5.71 36.31 -5.45
C LEU A 65 -4.69 37.10 -6.29
N ASP A 66 -4.33 38.30 -5.86
CA ASP A 66 -3.30 39.13 -6.51
C ASP A 66 -1.94 38.41 -6.52
N MET A 67 -1.53 37.88 -5.35
CA MET A 67 -0.29 37.12 -5.22
C MET A 67 -0.28 35.87 -6.12
N LEU A 68 -1.42 35.16 -6.23
CA LEU A 68 -1.54 34.01 -7.12
C LEU A 68 -1.44 34.43 -8.60
N GLY A 69 -1.98 35.60 -8.96
CA GLY A 69 -1.83 36.19 -10.29
C GLY A 69 -0.37 36.42 -10.65
N GLU A 70 0.39 37.07 -9.76
CA GLU A 70 1.83 37.31 -9.93
C GLU A 70 2.61 35.99 -10.09
N MET A 71 2.30 34.98 -9.26
CA MET A 71 2.93 33.65 -9.36
C MET A 71 2.66 32.96 -10.71
N LEU A 72 1.45 33.12 -11.25
CA LEU A 72 1.08 32.54 -12.54
C LEU A 72 1.74 33.28 -13.71
N GLU A 73 1.86 34.61 -13.63
CA GLU A 73 2.58 35.42 -14.61
C GLU A 73 4.06 35.04 -14.66
N GLU A 74 4.75 34.99 -13.51
CA GLU A 74 6.15 34.56 -13.42
C GLU A 74 6.35 33.15 -13.99
N ALA A 75 5.45 32.22 -13.66
CA ALA A 75 5.51 30.85 -14.17
C ALA A 75 5.28 30.77 -15.69
N ALA A 76 4.43 31.63 -16.25
CA ALA A 76 4.19 31.72 -17.69
C ALA A 76 5.40 32.31 -18.42
N GLU A 77 5.98 33.40 -17.91
CA GLU A 77 7.18 34.02 -18.46
C GLU A 77 8.37 33.07 -18.46
N ALA A 78 8.56 32.32 -17.36
CA ALA A 78 9.59 31.28 -17.26
C ALA A 78 9.43 30.17 -18.31
N GLN A 79 8.20 29.92 -18.75
CA GLN A 79 7.87 28.96 -19.82
C GLN A 79 7.85 29.61 -21.22
N GLY A 80 8.17 30.91 -21.34
CA GLY A 80 8.15 31.66 -22.60
C GLY A 80 6.75 31.96 -23.13
N MET A 81 5.74 31.90 -22.27
CA MET A 81 4.36 32.26 -22.57
C MET A 81 4.04 33.65 -22.02
N ILE A 82 3.22 34.43 -22.74
CA ILE A 82 2.74 35.72 -22.25
C ILE A 82 1.42 35.47 -21.51
N TYR A 83 1.39 35.78 -20.22
CA TYR A 83 0.16 35.76 -19.44
C TYR A 83 -0.75 36.91 -19.88
N LYS A 84 -2.04 36.63 -20.09
CA LYS A 84 -3.06 37.65 -20.36
C LYS A 84 -4.09 37.57 -19.24
N GLU A 85 -4.26 38.68 -18.55
CA GLU A 85 -5.33 38.94 -17.59
C GLU A 85 -6.72 38.74 -18.21
#